data_AF-A8PYA1-F1
#
_entry.id   AF-A8PYA1-F1
#
_cell.length_a   1.000
_cell.length_b   1.000
_cell.length_c   1.000
_cell.angle_alpha   90.00
_cell.angle_beta   90.00
_cell.angle_gamma   90.00
#
_symmetry.space_group_name_H-M   'P 1'
#
loop_
_entity.id
_entity.type
_entity.pdbx_description
1 polymer ?
#
loop_
_entity_poly.entity_id
_entity_poly.type
_entity_poly.pdbx_seq_one_letter_code
_entity_poly.pdbx_strand_id
1 'polypeptide(L)'
;MDGHENGEEDHGVRDSVPWETVSRMSTQTKSHFYPHTIEYASVRQVNVPVTYELQQLISAIQADSSVGIRRFGPSDTQVHMEHVFTNAMNMITASAKAGTRRVFFITNQDNPHTGPGKQQIQKACIDRIRDYYRRGIDLEPFFISAPGTPFQINTFYADILGVYDDGLLTDTLRPWRLRQWQDQNVSKSAAWDSASKFAELEEQISSREVPKRVVFDVLLDLGPLSKTIANSPVDDLHAKTPQASRWRIHVKGYNVISEATRDLPVKVTSYGQEDPFDVYEIVNVGKPCEAVTGEPVRPEDTESVFPLCDSDSARSCVSFSDAELKQIRQFGCIPGLLLLGFKDRSTLHFYENTKHSYFLYPSDLEHPGSKCAFAALLHSMLSKNKVALTLFMPRENAVPAFAVLLPQAEELDASGHQYQPPGMHLIVMPFIDDIREPPSLHALSANSDELTA
;
A
#
# COMPACT_ATOMS: atom_id res chain seq x y z
N MET A 1 33.63 -35.02 70.65
CA MET A 1 32.19 -35.33 70.64
C MET A 1 31.50 -34.00 70.55
N ASP A 2 30.93 -33.70 69.39
CA ASP A 2 29.66 -33.00 69.23
C ASP A 2 29.45 -32.81 67.72
N GLY A 3 28.32 -33.33 67.27
CA GLY A 3 27.93 -33.39 65.86
C GLY A 3 27.20 -32.12 65.42
N HIS A 4 27.16 -31.94 64.10
CA HIS A 4 26.18 -31.10 63.45
C HIS A 4 25.77 -31.78 62.14
N GLU A 5 24.46 -32.06 62.04
CA GLU A 5 23.74 -32.49 60.85
C GLU A 5 23.87 -31.46 59.73
N ASN A 6 24.15 -31.91 58.51
CA ASN A 6 23.92 -31.14 57.29
C ASN A 6 22.81 -31.83 56.50
N GLY A 7 21.71 -31.10 56.28
CA GLY A 7 20.60 -31.51 55.42
C GLY A 7 20.98 -31.44 53.94
N GLU A 8 20.46 -32.39 53.18
CA GLU A 8 20.48 -32.42 51.72
C GLU A 8 19.54 -31.34 51.15
N GLU A 9 20.08 -30.42 50.36
CA GLU A 9 19.29 -29.59 49.43
C GLU A 9 19.23 -30.29 48.06
N ASP A 10 18.02 -30.68 47.69
CA ASP A 10 17.66 -31.28 46.41
C ASP A 10 17.63 -30.19 45.31
N HIS A 11 18.67 -30.15 44.48
CA HIS A 11 18.71 -29.30 43.29
C HIS A 11 17.99 -30.00 42.12
N GLY A 12 16.67 -29.82 42.06
CA GLY A 12 15.86 -30.14 40.87
C GLY A 12 16.27 -29.28 39.68
N VAL A 13 17.03 -29.87 38.75
CA VAL A 13 17.33 -29.30 37.43
C VAL A 13 16.01 -29.19 36.65
N ARG A 14 15.52 -27.96 36.44
CA ARG A 14 14.47 -27.69 35.45
C ARG A 14 15.13 -27.70 34.08
N ASP A 15 14.83 -28.71 33.26
CA ASP A 15 15.11 -28.72 31.83
C ASP A 15 14.38 -27.54 31.16
N SER A 16 15.07 -26.42 30.96
CA SER A 16 14.55 -25.30 30.17
C SER A 16 14.71 -25.63 28.68
N VAL A 17 13.59 -25.68 27.97
CA VAL A 17 13.59 -25.93 26.52
C VAL A 17 14.02 -24.65 25.80
N PRO A 18 14.88 -24.70 24.74
CA PRO A 18 15.52 -23.52 24.15
C PRO A 18 14.62 -22.40 23.59
N TRP A 19 13.31 -22.60 23.50
CA TRP A 19 12.36 -21.66 22.88
C TRP A 19 11.49 -20.87 23.89
N GLU A 20 11.78 -20.94 25.19
CA GLU A 20 10.98 -20.24 26.21
C GLU A 20 11.19 -18.71 26.27
N THR A 21 12.15 -18.16 25.51
CA THR A 21 12.70 -16.81 25.69
C THR A 21 11.86 -15.63 25.19
N VAL A 22 10.95 -15.81 24.22
CA VAL A 22 10.25 -14.69 23.56
C VAL A 22 8.89 -14.35 24.17
N SER A 23 8.28 -15.25 24.96
CA SER A 23 6.99 -14.95 25.60
C SER A 23 7.17 -14.01 26.78
N ARG A 24 7.01 -12.71 26.52
CA ARG A 24 7.04 -11.66 27.54
C ARG A 24 5.67 -11.06 27.76
N MET A 25 4.70 -11.87 28.20
CA MET A 25 3.67 -11.45 29.17
C MET A 25 2.69 -12.59 29.49
N SER A 26 2.76 -13.10 30.72
CA SER A 26 1.57 -13.54 31.44
C SER A 26 1.05 -12.28 32.14
N THR A 27 -0.12 -11.76 31.76
CA THR A 27 -0.71 -10.58 32.39
C THR A 27 -1.17 -10.90 33.81
N GLN A 28 -0.24 -11.04 34.76
CA GLN A 28 -0.50 -10.73 36.16
C GLN A 28 -0.35 -9.21 36.29
N THR A 29 -1.44 -8.51 35.96
CA THR A 29 -1.71 -7.10 36.30
C THR A 29 -0.52 -6.14 36.19
N LYS A 30 -0.08 -5.80 34.96
CA LYS A 30 0.51 -4.48 34.71
C LYS A 30 -0.64 -3.52 34.36
N SER A 31 -0.63 -2.35 35.00
CA SER A 31 -1.60 -1.22 35.03
C SER A 31 -2.46 -0.89 33.78
N HIS A 32 -2.21 -1.46 32.59
CA HIS A 32 -2.87 -1.10 31.33
C HIS A 32 -3.49 -2.28 30.55
N PHE A 33 -3.42 -3.50 31.05
CA PHE A 33 -3.96 -4.68 30.37
C PHE A 33 -4.89 -5.48 31.27
N TYR A 34 -5.99 -5.95 30.69
CA TYR A 34 -6.89 -6.88 31.34
C TYR A 34 -6.27 -8.29 31.42
N PRO A 35 -6.62 -9.09 32.44
CA PRO A 35 -6.05 -10.42 32.66
C PRO A 35 -6.44 -11.42 31.55
N HIS A 36 -5.85 -12.61 31.60
CA HIS A 36 -6.11 -13.72 30.67
C HIS A 36 -5.73 -13.43 29.21
N THR A 37 -4.74 -12.56 28.99
CA THR A 37 -4.16 -12.29 27.67
C THR A 37 -2.68 -12.59 27.67
N ILE A 38 -2.18 -13.20 26.60
CA ILE A 38 -0.77 -13.53 26.42
C ILE A 38 -0.28 -12.82 25.16
N GLU A 39 0.75 -12.00 25.29
CA GLU A 39 1.51 -11.49 24.15
C GLU A 39 2.62 -12.51 23.85
N TYR A 40 2.47 -13.24 22.73
CA TYR A 40 3.48 -14.20 22.31
C TYR A 40 4.66 -13.53 21.61
N ALA A 41 4.37 -12.63 20.66
CA ALA A 41 5.36 -11.88 19.93
C ALA A 41 4.93 -10.41 19.79
N SER A 42 5.82 -9.48 20.11
CA SER A 42 5.57 -8.06 19.95
C SER A 42 5.54 -7.65 18.50
N VAL A 43 4.71 -6.66 18.18
CA VAL A 43 4.61 -6.07 16.85
C VAL A 43 5.87 -5.25 16.57
N ARG A 44 6.79 -5.82 15.78
CA ARG A 44 8.07 -5.21 15.36
C ARG A 44 8.46 -5.69 13.96
N GLN A 45 9.56 -5.16 13.42
CA GLN A 45 10.13 -5.65 12.18
C GLN A 45 10.48 -7.14 12.30
N VAL A 46 10.11 -7.93 11.29
CA VAL A 46 10.37 -9.37 11.24
C VAL A 46 11.88 -9.60 11.33
N ASN A 47 12.28 -10.50 12.23
CA ASN A 47 13.67 -10.89 12.39
C ASN A 47 13.80 -12.42 12.37
N VAL A 48 15.01 -12.90 12.09
CA VAL A 48 15.30 -14.32 11.97
C VAL A 48 15.02 -15.07 13.29
N PRO A 49 15.46 -14.59 14.48
CA PRO A 49 15.24 -15.32 15.72
C PRO A 49 13.77 -15.59 16.02
N VAL A 50 12.90 -14.57 15.94
CA VAL A 50 11.46 -14.73 16.24
C VAL A 50 10.78 -15.66 15.23
N THR A 51 11.16 -15.54 13.95
CA THR A 51 10.59 -16.38 12.89
C THR A 51 10.96 -17.85 13.10
N TYR A 52 12.22 -18.10 13.47
CA TYR A 52 12.71 -19.44 13.76
C TYR A 52 12.01 -20.05 14.99
N GLU A 53 11.85 -19.29 16.07
CA GLU A 53 11.13 -19.76 17.27
C GLU A 53 9.64 -20.06 16.97
N LEU A 54 8.98 -19.21 16.18
CA LEU A 54 7.61 -19.44 15.72
C LEU A 54 7.49 -20.74 14.91
N GLN A 55 8.44 -20.99 14.01
CA GLN A 55 8.48 -22.23 13.22
C GLN A 55 8.67 -23.47 14.09
N GLN A 56 9.54 -23.39 15.09
CA GLN A 56 9.72 -24.47 16.05
C GLN A 56 8.46 -24.74 16.86
N LEU A 57 7.79 -23.69 17.35
CA LEU A 57 6.54 -23.83 18.10
C LEU A 57 5.44 -24.46 17.24
N ILE A 58 5.28 -24.02 15.99
CA ILE A 58 4.29 -24.59 15.07
C ILE A 58 4.60 -26.08 14.82
N SER A 59 5.87 -26.41 14.56
CA SER A 59 6.30 -27.80 14.33
C SER A 59 6.04 -28.69 15.55
N ALA A 60 6.30 -28.17 16.76
CA ALA A 60 6.05 -28.88 18.00
C ALA A 60 4.55 -29.12 18.24
N ILE A 61 3.68 -28.13 17.99
CA ILE A 61 2.22 -28.27 18.12
C ILE A 61 1.65 -29.25 17.09
N GLN A 62 2.20 -29.27 15.87
CA GLN A 62 1.81 -30.22 14.83
C GLN A 62 2.22 -31.66 15.18
N ALA A 63 3.39 -31.84 15.80
CA ALA A 63 3.86 -33.15 16.25
C ALA A 63 3.10 -33.64 17.50
N ASP A 64 2.83 -32.75 18.45
CA ASP A 64 2.04 -33.03 19.65
C ASP A 64 1.16 -31.83 20.02
N SER A 65 -0.15 -31.97 19.79
CA SER A 65 -1.13 -30.93 20.12
C SER A 65 -1.19 -30.60 21.62
N SER A 66 -0.69 -31.49 22.50
CA SER A 66 -0.62 -31.24 23.94
C SER A 66 0.33 -30.09 24.30
N VAL A 67 1.36 -29.85 23.48
CA VAL A 67 2.30 -28.73 23.63
C VAL A 67 1.57 -27.40 23.59
N GLY A 68 0.61 -27.25 22.67
CA GLY A 68 -0.21 -26.05 22.54
C GLY A 68 -1.06 -25.81 23.79
N ILE A 69 -1.68 -26.86 24.33
CA ILE A 69 -2.52 -26.78 25.54
C ILE A 69 -1.67 -26.46 26.77
N ARG A 70 -0.48 -27.05 26.91
CA ARG A 70 0.44 -26.74 28.03
C ARG A 70 0.92 -25.30 27.99
N ARG A 71 1.17 -24.77 26.78
CA ARG A 71 1.73 -23.43 26.60
C ARG A 71 0.68 -22.33 26.62
N PHE A 72 -0.48 -22.56 26.01
CA PHE A 72 -1.58 -21.60 25.86
C PHE A 72 -2.88 -22.19 26.41
N GLY A 73 -2.81 -22.69 27.64
CA GLY A 73 -3.97 -23.29 28.30
C GLY A 73 -5.18 -22.34 28.32
N PRO A 74 -6.41 -22.87 28.17
CA PRO A 74 -7.61 -22.06 28.22
C PRO A 74 -7.74 -21.36 29.58
N SER A 75 -8.37 -20.19 29.60
CA SER A 75 -8.71 -19.50 30.84
C SER A 75 -9.80 -20.26 31.59
N ASP A 76 -9.64 -20.41 32.92
CA ASP A 76 -10.67 -20.98 33.80
C ASP A 76 -11.91 -20.09 33.91
N THR A 77 -11.74 -18.78 33.67
CA THR A 77 -12.80 -17.77 33.72
C THR A 77 -13.16 -17.27 32.33
N GLN A 78 -14.44 -16.96 32.14
CA GLN A 78 -14.94 -16.34 30.92
C GLN A 78 -14.34 -14.95 30.75
N VAL A 79 -13.66 -14.72 29.62
CA VAL A 79 -13.05 -13.43 29.30
C VAL A 79 -14.08 -12.52 28.63
N HIS A 80 -14.17 -11.27 29.10
CA HIS A 80 -15.01 -10.25 28.46
C HIS A 80 -14.43 -9.88 27.08
N MET A 81 -15.26 -9.92 26.04
CA MET A 81 -14.80 -9.63 24.67
C MET A 81 -14.29 -8.20 24.50
N GLU A 82 -14.85 -7.26 25.26
CA GLU A 82 -14.37 -5.88 25.34
C GLU A 82 -12.91 -5.80 25.79
N HIS A 83 -12.51 -6.63 26.76
CA HIS A 83 -11.14 -6.65 27.28
C HIS A 83 -10.16 -7.17 26.22
N VAL A 84 -10.55 -8.19 25.46
CA VAL A 84 -9.77 -8.74 24.34
C VAL A 84 -9.51 -7.63 23.31
N PHE A 85 -10.56 -6.94 22.88
CA PHE A 85 -10.42 -5.85 21.91
C PHE A 85 -9.62 -4.68 22.46
N THR A 86 -9.74 -4.36 23.76
CA THR A 86 -8.99 -3.27 24.38
C THR A 86 -7.50 -3.60 24.49
N ASN A 87 -7.16 -4.82 24.90
CA ASN A 87 -5.77 -5.27 24.97
C ASN A 87 -5.11 -5.24 23.59
N ALA A 88 -5.77 -5.79 22.56
CA ALA A 88 -5.25 -5.76 21.19
C ALA A 88 -5.08 -4.31 20.66
N MET A 89 -6.01 -3.41 20.98
CA MET A 89 -5.92 -2.00 20.60
C MET A 89 -4.72 -1.31 21.25
N ASN A 90 -4.49 -1.58 22.54
CA ASN A 90 -3.38 -1.02 23.28
C ASN A 90 -2.04 -1.51 22.70
N MET A 91 -1.94 -2.80 22.37
CA MET A 91 -0.75 -3.39 21.76
C MET A 91 -0.42 -2.76 20.40
N ILE A 92 -1.39 -2.70 19.48
CA ILE A 92 -1.14 -2.11 18.15
C ILE A 92 -0.91 -0.59 18.22
N THR A 93 -1.51 0.11 19.19
CA THR A 93 -1.27 1.54 19.40
C THR A 93 0.15 1.80 19.94
N ALA A 94 0.68 0.91 20.79
CA ALA A 94 2.03 1.02 21.32
C ALA A 94 3.12 0.60 20.32
N SER A 95 2.74 -0.09 19.24
CA SER A 95 3.68 -0.52 18.19
C SER A 95 4.21 0.63 17.33
N ALA A 96 5.27 0.35 16.56
CA ALA A 96 5.85 1.33 15.64
C ALA A 96 4.79 1.83 14.63
N LYS A 97 4.90 3.11 14.24
CA LYS A 97 3.98 3.71 13.26
C LYS A 97 4.06 2.95 11.93
N ALA A 98 2.99 2.26 11.57
CA ALA A 98 2.82 1.61 10.28
C ALA A 98 1.81 2.38 9.41
N GLY A 99 2.00 2.34 8.09
CA GLY A 99 1.08 2.98 7.13
C GLY A 99 -0.32 2.34 7.13
N THR A 100 -0.41 1.06 7.45
CA THR A 100 -1.65 0.31 7.65
C THR A 100 -1.60 -0.41 8.99
N ARG A 101 -2.68 -0.35 9.78
CA ARG A 101 -2.79 -1.03 11.07
C ARG A 101 -4.00 -1.96 11.03
N ARG A 102 -3.75 -3.27 11.07
CA ARG A 102 -4.79 -4.30 11.03
C ARG A 102 -4.66 -5.22 12.25
N VAL A 103 -5.81 -5.61 12.81
CA VAL A 103 -5.92 -6.62 13.86
C VAL A 103 -6.74 -7.77 13.31
N PHE A 104 -6.14 -8.93 13.17
CA PHE A 104 -6.83 -10.15 12.77
C PHE A 104 -7.43 -10.83 14.00
N PHE A 105 -8.75 -10.99 14.02
CA PHE A 105 -9.48 -11.60 15.13
C PHE A 105 -9.99 -12.99 14.74
N ILE A 106 -9.37 -14.04 15.29
CA ILE A 106 -9.68 -15.43 14.95
C ILE A 106 -10.48 -16.05 16.09
N THR A 107 -11.63 -16.64 15.81
CA THR A 107 -12.44 -17.36 16.82
C THR A 107 -13.34 -18.41 16.17
N ASN A 108 -13.58 -19.51 16.88
CA ASN A 108 -14.63 -20.50 16.56
C ASN A 108 -15.84 -20.42 17.51
N GLN A 109 -15.81 -19.51 18.48
CA GLN A 109 -16.90 -19.30 19.44
C GLN A 109 -17.83 -18.19 18.94
N ASP A 110 -19.07 -18.53 18.59
CA ASP A 110 -20.05 -17.61 17.99
C ASP A 110 -20.80 -16.78 19.03
N ASN A 111 -21.06 -17.35 20.21
CA ASN A 111 -21.80 -16.71 21.30
C ASN A 111 -20.98 -16.69 22.60
N PRO A 112 -19.93 -15.86 22.70
CA PRO A 112 -19.02 -15.83 23.84
C PRO A 112 -19.65 -15.32 25.13
N HIS A 113 -20.83 -14.68 25.09
CA HIS A 113 -21.52 -14.11 26.27
C HIS A 113 -23.00 -14.49 26.27
N THR A 114 -23.45 -15.15 27.34
CA THR A 114 -24.85 -15.58 27.53
C THR A 114 -25.50 -14.89 28.72
N GLY A 115 -26.80 -14.61 28.65
CA GLY A 115 -27.58 -14.06 29.77
C GLY A 115 -27.76 -12.55 29.77
N PRO A 116 -28.21 -11.94 30.89
CA PRO A 116 -28.69 -10.56 30.95
C PRO A 116 -27.59 -9.50 30.72
N GLY A 117 -26.32 -9.83 30.96
CA GLY A 117 -25.17 -8.94 30.72
C GLY A 117 -24.75 -8.83 29.24
N LYS A 118 -25.29 -9.68 28.35
CA LYS A 118 -24.88 -9.75 26.94
C LYS A 118 -25.01 -8.42 26.21
N GLN A 119 -26.15 -7.74 26.36
CA GLN A 119 -26.42 -6.47 25.66
C GLN A 119 -25.44 -5.37 26.10
N GLN A 120 -25.10 -5.34 27.39
CA GLN A 120 -24.14 -4.37 27.91
C GLN A 120 -22.73 -4.61 27.35
N ILE A 121 -22.31 -5.87 27.27
CA ILE A 121 -21.01 -6.25 26.71
C ILE A 121 -20.96 -5.99 25.21
N GLN A 122 -22.04 -6.28 24.47
CA GLN A 122 -22.14 -5.95 23.04
C GLN A 122 -22.00 -4.45 22.81
N LYS A 123 -22.68 -3.61 23.61
CA LYS A 123 -22.56 -2.15 23.53
C LYS A 123 -21.12 -1.69 23.79
N ALA A 124 -20.47 -2.23 24.84
CA ALA A 124 -19.07 -1.92 25.13
C ALA A 124 -18.14 -2.31 23.96
N CYS A 125 -18.35 -3.48 23.36
CA CYS A 125 -17.61 -3.91 22.18
C CYS A 125 -17.81 -2.97 20.99
N ILE A 126 -19.06 -2.56 20.68
CA ILE A 126 -19.36 -1.60 19.61
C ILE A 126 -18.58 -0.29 19.82
N ASP A 127 -18.57 0.25 21.04
CA ASP A 127 -17.84 1.47 21.34
C ASP A 127 -16.32 1.29 21.21
N ARG A 128 -15.78 0.12 21.55
CA ARG A 128 -14.36 -0.20 21.28
C ARG A 128 -14.08 -0.28 19.78
N ILE A 129 -14.91 -0.96 18.99
CA ILE A 129 -14.72 -1.06 17.53
C ILE A 129 -14.79 0.32 16.86
N ARG A 130 -15.67 1.22 17.32
CA ARG A 130 -15.67 2.61 16.86
C ARG A 130 -14.34 3.32 17.13
N ASP A 131 -13.72 3.06 18.28
CA ASP A 131 -12.41 3.63 18.62
C ASP A 131 -11.28 3.07 17.74
N TYR A 132 -11.35 1.81 17.31
CA TYR A 132 -10.45 1.26 16.30
C TYR A 132 -10.50 2.09 15.02
N TYR A 133 -11.69 2.31 14.47
CA TYR A 133 -11.85 3.04 13.21
C TYR A 133 -11.47 4.51 13.30
N ARG A 134 -11.80 5.18 14.41
CA ARG A 134 -11.33 6.56 14.67
C ARG A 134 -9.81 6.66 14.70
N ARG A 135 -9.14 5.61 15.14
CA ARG A 135 -7.68 5.51 15.16
C ARG A 135 -7.10 5.03 13.84
N GLY A 136 -7.91 4.71 12.83
CA GLY A 136 -7.42 4.14 11.57
C GLY A 136 -6.80 2.75 11.75
N ILE A 137 -7.39 1.96 12.65
CA ILE A 137 -7.05 0.55 12.87
C ILE A 137 -8.22 -0.28 12.31
N ASP A 138 -7.93 -1.21 11.42
CA ASP A 138 -8.92 -2.12 10.87
C ASP A 138 -8.97 -3.40 11.71
N LEU A 139 -10.15 -3.77 12.20
CA LEU A 139 -10.39 -5.10 12.79
C LEU A 139 -10.92 -6.04 11.70
N GLU A 140 -10.25 -7.18 11.53
CA GLU A 140 -10.57 -8.16 10.52
C GLU A 140 -10.86 -9.53 11.13
N PRO A 141 -12.14 -9.94 11.21
CA PRO A 141 -12.51 -11.19 11.85
C PRO A 141 -12.43 -12.40 10.90
N PHE A 142 -11.91 -13.51 11.42
CA PHE A 142 -11.76 -14.82 10.80
C PHE A 142 -12.54 -15.83 11.64
N PHE A 143 -13.79 -16.10 11.25
CA PHE A 143 -14.67 -16.99 11.99
C PHE A 143 -14.55 -18.42 11.51
N ILE A 144 -14.11 -19.30 12.39
CA ILE A 144 -13.88 -20.72 12.10
C ILE A 144 -15.16 -21.49 12.41
N SER A 145 -15.70 -22.17 11.40
CA SER A 145 -16.84 -23.08 11.59
C SER A 145 -16.37 -24.43 12.13
N ALA A 146 -17.13 -25.01 13.07
CA ALA A 146 -16.87 -26.37 13.53
C ALA A 146 -17.48 -27.40 12.54
N PRO A 147 -16.94 -28.64 12.46
CA PRO A 147 -17.46 -29.65 11.54
C PRO A 147 -18.96 -29.91 11.73
N GLY A 148 -19.76 -29.59 10.70
CA GLY A 148 -21.22 -29.77 10.71
C GLY A 148 -22.02 -28.63 11.35
N THR A 149 -21.39 -27.62 11.94
CA THR A 149 -22.08 -26.46 12.53
C THR A 149 -21.45 -25.15 12.04
N PRO A 150 -22.11 -24.42 11.12
CA PRO A 150 -21.59 -23.16 10.62
C PRO A 150 -21.59 -22.10 11.72
N PHE A 151 -20.60 -21.21 11.67
CA PHE A 151 -20.47 -20.12 12.64
C PHE A 151 -21.66 -19.14 12.53
N GLN A 152 -22.38 -18.91 13.64
CA GLN A 152 -23.59 -18.07 13.62
C GLN A 152 -23.28 -16.62 14.01
N ILE A 153 -22.88 -15.79 13.04
CA ILE A 153 -22.50 -14.38 13.27
C ILE A 153 -23.59 -13.55 13.97
N ASN A 154 -24.86 -13.83 13.68
CA ASN A 154 -26.02 -13.11 14.22
C ASN A 154 -26.24 -13.32 15.72
N THR A 155 -25.58 -14.31 16.32
CA THR A 155 -25.72 -14.57 17.74
C THR A 155 -25.09 -13.49 18.59
N PHE A 156 -23.94 -12.92 18.19
CA PHE A 156 -23.21 -11.92 19.00
C PHE A 156 -22.51 -10.84 18.18
N TYR A 157 -21.83 -11.21 17.09
CA TYR A 157 -20.89 -10.34 16.39
C TYR A 157 -21.51 -9.43 15.33
N ALA A 158 -22.70 -9.73 14.82
CA ALA A 158 -23.31 -8.98 13.73
C ALA A 158 -23.47 -7.47 14.05
N ASP A 159 -23.93 -7.14 15.25
CA ASP A 159 -24.10 -5.74 15.68
C ASP A 159 -22.74 -5.07 15.97
N ILE A 160 -21.79 -5.82 16.53
CA ILE A 160 -20.44 -5.33 16.87
C ILE A 160 -19.68 -4.91 15.63
N LEU A 161 -19.83 -5.67 14.54
CA LEU A 161 -19.15 -5.45 13.27
C LEU A 161 -19.94 -4.58 12.29
N GLY A 162 -21.16 -4.16 12.64
CA GLY A 162 -22.01 -3.33 11.78
C GLY A 162 -22.42 -4.04 10.48
N VAL A 163 -22.76 -5.34 10.55
CA VAL A 163 -23.16 -6.15 9.39
C VAL A 163 -24.43 -5.61 8.70
N TYR A 164 -25.29 -4.96 9.48
CA TYR A 164 -26.51 -4.33 9.01
C TYR A 164 -26.28 -2.85 8.68
N ASP A 165 -26.79 -2.41 7.53
CA ASP A 165 -26.80 -1.00 7.15
C ASP A 165 -27.99 -0.32 7.83
N ASP A 166 -27.83 -0.01 9.11
CA ASP A 166 -28.87 0.59 9.97
C ASP A 166 -28.82 2.13 9.98
N GLY A 167 -27.95 2.75 9.17
CA GLY A 167 -27.78 4.20 9.11
C GLY A 167 -27.16 4.84 10.36
N LEU A 168 -26.69 4.04 11.34
CA LEU A 168 -26.15 4.55 12.61
C LEU A 168 -24.66 4.90 12.56
N LEU A 169 -23.93 4.43 11.54
CA LEU A 169 -22.52 4.74 11.29
C LEU A 169 -22.39 5.58 10.01
N THR A 170 -21.84 6.79 10.12
CA THR A 170 -21.38 7.57 8.96
C THR A 170 -20.41 6.73 8.14
N ASP A 171 -20.57 6.75 6.82
CA ASP A 171 -19.85 5.88 5.86
C ASP A 171 -18.31 5.85 6.06
N THR A 172 -17.75 6.94 6.57
CA THR A 172 -16.31 7.09 6.89
C THR A 172 -15.80 6.19 8.04
N LEU A 173 -16.68 5.68 8.90
CA LEU A 173 -16.34 4.88 10.10
C LEU A 173 -16.71 3.39 9.97
N ARG A 174 -17.07 2.92 8.77
CA ARG A 174 -17.33 1.50 8.51
C ARG A 174 -16.02 0.75 8.25
N PRO A 175 -15.92 -0.56 8.60
CA PRO A 175 -14.77 -1.37 8.21
C PRO A 175 -14.51 -1.26 6.71
N TRP A 176 -13.23 -1.15 6.31
CA TRP A 176 -12.84 -0.92 4.91
C TRP A 176 -13.42 -1.94 3.92
N ARG A 177 -13.59 -3.21 4.32
CA ARG A 177 -14.28 -4.21 3.51
C ARG A 177 -15.75 -3.89 3.27
N LEU A 178 -16.52 -3.44 4.28
CA LEU A 178 -17.91 -3.03 4.07
C LEU A 178 -18.04 -1.81 3.13
N ARG A 179 -17.03 -0.94 3.08
CA ARG A 179 -16.94 0.17 2.11
C ARG A 179 -16.65 -0.32 0.69
N GLN A 180 -15.75 -1.30 0.54
CA GLN A 180 -15.45 -1.92 -0.76
C GLN A 180 -16.66 -2.71 -1.31
N TRP A 181 -17.55 -3.18 -0.44
CA TRP A 181 -18.65 -4.08 -0.79
C TRP A 181 -19.99 -3.37 -1.00
N GLN A 182 -20.14 -2.08 -0.69
CA GLN A 182 -21.30 -1.31 -1.17
C GLN A 182 -21.34 -1.24 -2.71
N ASP A 183 -20.18 -1.39 -3.35
CA ASP A 183 -20.05 -1.46 -4.82
C ASP A 183 -20.24 -2.89 -5.37
N GLN A 184 -20.33 -3.93 -4.53
CA GLN A 184 -20.39 -5.34 -4.96
C GLN A 184 -21.54 -6.11 -4.28
N ASN A 185 -22.44 -6.66 -5.09
CA ASN A 185 -23.65 -7.37 -4.65
C ASN A 185 -23.33 -8.80 -4.12
N VAL A 186 -22.45 -8.93 -3.13
CA VAL A 186 -21.95 -10.23 -2.61
C VAL A 186 -22.75 -10.69 -1.39
N SER A 187 -22.91 -12.02 -1.25
CA SER A 187 -23.55 -12.66 -0.09
C SER A 187 -22.82 -12.33 1.22
N LYS A 188 -23.52 -11.62 2.13
CA LYS A 188 -22.98 -11.16 3.43
C LYS A 188 -22.55 -12.29 4.38
N SER A 189 -22.94 -13.54 4.13
CA SER A 189 -22.58 -14.69 4.98
C SER A 189 -21.24 -15.32 4.61
N ALA A 190 -20.86 -15.32 3.32
CA ALA A 190 -19.56 -15.84 2.86
C ALA A 190 -18.40 -14.89 3.23
N ALA A 191 -18.72 -13.60 3.43
CA ALA A 191 -17.79 -12.52 3.77
C ALA A 191 -17.00 -12.70 5.09
N TRP A 192 -17.34 -13.71 5.90
CA TRP A 192 -16.76 -13.93 7.23
C TRP A 192 -16.19 -15.34 7.42
N ASP A 193 -16.34 -16.20 6.41
CA ASP A 193 -15.82 -17.55 6.44
C ASP A 193 -14.28 -17.53 6.47
N SER A 194 -13.70 -18.21 7.46
CA SER A 194 -12.25 -18.23 7.63
C SER A 194 -11.54 -18.90 6.44
N ALA A 195 -12.11 -19.95 5.84
CA ALA A 195 -11.43 -20.68 4.77
C ALA A 195 -11.22 -19.81 3.53
N SER A 196 -12.28 -19.12 3.11
CA SER A 196 -12.22 -18.16 2.00
C SER A 196 -11.25 -17.01 2.30
N LYS A 197 -11.29 -16.45 3.53
CA LYS A 197 -10.38 -15.37 3.93
C LYS A 197 -8.93 -15.79 4.08
N PHE A 198 -8.65 -17.01 4.54
CA PHE A 198 -7.29 -17.52 4.61
C PHE A 198 -6.73 -17.74 3.21
N ALA A 199 -7.53 -18.27 2.28
CA ALA A 199 -7.13 -18.38 0.88
C ALA A 199 -6.85 -17.00 0.27
N GLU A 200 -7.73 -16.01 0.48
CA GLU A 200 -7.48 -14.61 0.09
C GLU A 200 -6.19 -14.09 0.71
N LEU A 201 -5.99 -14.25 2.03
CA LEU A 201 -4.82 -13.74 2.73
C LEU A 201 -3.53 -14.43 2.27
N GLU A 202 -3.55 -15.74 2.03
CA GLU A 202 -2.44 -16.47 1.45
C GLU A 202 -2.14 -15.99 0.03
N GLU A 203 -3.17 -15.71 -0.77
CA GLU A 203 -3.01 -15.08 -2.09
C GLU A 203 -2.38 -13.69 -1.96
N GLN A 204 -2.84 -12.84 -1.03
CA GLN A 204 -2.26 -11.52 -0.77
C GLN A 204 -0.80 -11.61 -0.28
N ILE A 205 -0.49 -12.55 0.60
CA ILE A 205 0.87 -12.75 1.14
C ILE A 205 1.79 -13.32 0.05
N SER A 206 1.32 -14.31 -0.72
CA SER A 206 2.10 -14.94 -1.80
C SER A 206 2.30 -14.02 -2.99
N SER A 207 1.29 -13.22 -3.34
CA SER A 207 1.38 -12.14 -4.34
C SER A 207 2.20 -10.93 -3.85
N ARG A 208 2.59 -10.93 -2.56
CA ARG A 208 3.29 -9.83 -1.89
C ARG A 208 2.54 -8.51 -2.08
N GLU A 209 1.21 -8.55 -2.00
CA GLU A 209 0.36 -7.40 -2.26
C GLU A 209 0.73 -6.26 -1.30
N VAL A 210 1.18 -5.15 -1.88
CA VAL A 210 1.55 -3.94 -1.14
C VAL A 210 0.35 -3.00 -1.17
N PRO A 211 0.05 -2.29 -0.06
CA PRO A 211 -0.99 -1.26 -0.07
C PRO A 211 -0.85 -0.32 -1.27
N LYS A 212 -1.98 0.06 -1.89
CA LYS A 212 -2.01 0.96 -3.06
C LYS A 212 -1.17 2.22 -2.77
N ARG A 213 -0.08 2.42 -3.52
CA ARG A 213 0.77 3.61 -3.43
C ARG A 213 0.51 4.53 -4.62
N VAL A 214 0.12 5.75 -4.31
CA VAL A 214 -0.03 6.81 -5.31
C VAL A 214 1.36 7.27 -5.74
N VAL A 215 1.65 7.20 -7.04
CA VAL A 215 2.91 7.66 -7.65
C VAL A 215 2.87 9.16 -7.89
N PHE A 216 1.73 9.66 -8.36
CA PHE A 216 1.44 11.08 -8.54
C PHE A 216 -0.05 11.35 -8.34
N ASP A 217 -0.36 12.56 -7.90
CA ASP A 217 -1.71 13.04 -7.65
C ASP A 217 -1.87 14.36 -8.38
N VAL A 218 -2.64 14.38 -9.46
CA VAL A 218 -2.63 15.48 -10.43
C VAL A 218 -4.01 15.79 -11.00
N LEU A 219 -4.14 17.00 -11.53
CA LEU A 219 -5.32 17.41 -12.30
C LEU A 219 -5.26 16.87 -13.72
N LEU A 220 -6.37 16.28 -14.18
CA LEU A 220 -6.66 16.02 -15.59
C LEU A 220 -7.56 17.13 -16.12
N ASP A 221 -6.99 17.96 -16.99
CA ASP A 221 -7.65 19.07 -17.67
C ASP A 221 -8.29 18.58 -18.96
N LEU A 222 -9.62 18.57 -18.99
CA LEU A 222 -10.45 18.11 -20.10
C LEU A 222 -10.73 19.23 -21.14
N GLY A 223 -10.33 20.47 -20.85
CA GLY A 223 -10.53 21.62 -21.73
C GLY A 223 -11.42 22.73 -21.15
N PRO A 224 -11.65 23.82 -21.90
CA PRO A 224 -12.43 24.98 -21.44
C PRO A 224 -13.95 24.69 -21.37
N LEU A 225 -14.64 25.24 -20.35
CA LEU A 225 -16.11 25.17 -20.18
C LEU A 225 -16.89 26.06 -21.16
N SER A 226 -16.24 27.05 -21.78
CA SER A 226 -16.89 27.99 -22.71
C SER A 226 -16.05 28.21 -23.95
N LYS A 227 -16.71 28.48 -25.08
CA LYS A 227 -16.04 28.90 -26.31
C LYS A 227 -15.37 30.25 -26.05
N THR A 228 -14.04 30.30 -26.15
CA THR A 228 -13.30 31.56 -26.22
C THR A 228 -13.89 32.35 -27.40
N ILE A 229 -14.44 33.55 -27.13
CA ILE A 229 -14.92 34.44 -28.20
C ILE A 229 -13.71 34.79 -29.05
N ALA A 230 -13.74 34.45 -30.33
CA ALA A 230 -12.59 34.44 -31.24
C ALA A 230 -12.01 35.82 -31.63
N ASN A 231 -12.30 36.89 -30.87
CA ASN A 231 -11.93 38.27 -31.21
C ASN A 231 -11.20 39.00 -30.07
N SER A 232 -10.22 38.37 -29.44
CA SER A 232 -9.25 39.09 -28.59
C SER A 232 -7.92 39.12 -29.33
N PRO A 233 -7.33 40.30 -29.59
CA PRO A 233 -6.10 40.42 -30.35
C PRO A 233 -4.95 39.73 -29.62
N VAL A 234 -4.11 39.07 -30.41
CA VAL A 234 -2.87 38.41 -30.00
C VAL A 234 -1.83 39.50 -29.75
N ASP A 235 -1.92 40.18 -28.61
CA ASP A 235 -0.85 41.05 -28.09
C ASP A 235 -1.09 41.22 -26.59
N ASP A 236 -0.52 40.31 -25.81
CA ASP A 236 0.00 40.54 -24.44
C ASP A 236 0.31 39.19 -23.77
N LEU A 237 1.59 38.79 -23.82
CA LEU A 237 2.10 37.61 -23.09
C LEU A 237 2.04 37.77 -21.54
N HIS A 238 1.60 38.92 -21.02
CA HIS A 238 1.47 39.20 -19.59
C HIS A 238 0.08 39.67 -19.15
N ALA A 239 -0.93 39.63 -20.02
CA ALA A 239 -2.30 39.88 -19.61
C ALA A 239 -2.84 38.64 -18.86
N LYS A 240 -3.32 38.83 -17.62
CA LYS A 240 -4.12 37.84 -16.90
C LYS A 240 -5.35 37.50 -17.75
N THR A 241 -5.25 36.44 -18.55
CA THR A 241 -6.35 35.91 -19.37
C THR A 241 -7.58 35.76 -18.47
N PRO A 242 -8.77 36.22 -18.89
CA PRO A 242 -9.99 35.93 -18.13
C PRO A 242 -10.03 34.43 -17.92
N GLN A 243 -10.06 34.03 -16.65
CA GLN A 243 -9.87 32.66 -16.19
C GLN A 243 -11.07 31.84 -16.69
N ALA A 244 -11.03 31.44 -17.96
CA ALA A 244 -12.04 30.58 -18.56
C ALA A 244 -12.12 29.37 -17.66
N SER A 245 -13.29 29.15 -17.05
CA SER A 245 -13.49 27.98 -16.20
C SER A 245 -13.11 26.76 -17.05
N ARG A 246 -12.25 25.88 -16.55
CA ARG A 246 -11.81 24.68 -17.26
C ARG A 246 -12.45 23.46 -16.61
N TRP A 247 -12.91 22.51 -17.41
CA TRP A 247 -13.30 21.19 -16.93
C TRP A 247 -12.05 20.48 -16.46
N ARG A 248 -11.92 20.29 -15.14
CA ARG A 248 -10.81 19.57 -14.53
C ARG A 248 -11.34 18.54 -13.57
N ILE A 249 -10.71 17.37 -13.59
CA ILE A 249 -10.98 16.29 -12.64
C ILE A 249 -9.69 15.88 -11.96
N HIS A 250 -9.78 15.31 -10.78
CA HIS A 250 -8.60 14.85 -10.05
C HIS A 250 -8.35 13.37 -10.26
N VAL A 251 -7.11 13.00 -10.57
CA VAL A 251 -6.71 11.62 -10.84
C VAL A 251 -5.42 11.26 -10.14
N LYS A 252 -5.37 10.02 -9.64
CA LYS A 252 -4.22 9.40 -9.00
C LYS A 252 -3.59 8.39 -9.95
N GLY A 253 -2.28 8.47 -10.10
CA GLY A 253 -1.49 7.49 -10.84
C GLY A 253 -0.92 6.42 -9.93
N TYR A 254 -1.01 5.16 -10.34
CA TYR A 254 -0.50 4.00 -9.63
C TYR A 254 0.45 3.22 -10.52
N ASN A 255 1.49 2.62 -9.94
CA ASN A 255 2.26 1.58 -10.60
C ASN A 255 1.61 0.24 -10.27
N VAL A 256 1.00 -0.40 -11.26
CA VAL A 256 0.47 -1.76 -11.12
C VAL A 256 1.57 -2.79 -11.34
N ILE A 257 2.59 -2.43 -12.12
CA ILE A 257 3.76 -3.26 -12.40
C ILE A 257 5.00 -2.46 -12.03
N SER A 258 5.91 -3.09 -11.29
CA SER A 258 7.23 -2.56 -10.95
C SER A 258 8.27 -3.66 -11.07
N GLU A 259 9.44 -3.30 -11.58
CA GLU A 259 10.58 -4.20 -11.62
C GLU A 259 11.05 -4.52 -10.20
N ALA A 260 11.15 -5.81 -9.87
CA ALA A 260 11.69 -6.27 -8.60
C ALA A 260 13.22 -6.30 -8.69
N THR A 261 13.87 -5.21 -8.27
CA THR A 261 15.34 -5.13 -8.21
C THR A 261 15.85 -5.60 -6.84
N ARG A 262 17.06 -6.17 -6.81
CA ARG A 262 17.74 -6.45 -5.54
C ARG A 262 17.99 -5.15 -4.79
N ASP A 263 17.69 -5.14 -3.50
CA ASP A 263 17.95 -3.98 -2.64
C ASP A 263 19.43 -3.61 -2.64
N LEU A 264 19.70 -2.29 -2.57
CA LEU A 264 21.05 -1.78 -2.50
C LEU A 264 21.73 -2.23 -1.19
N PRO A 265 23.02 -2.56 -1.21
CA PRO A 265 23.74 -2.94 -0.01
C PRO A 265 23.76 -1.79 1.00
N VAL A 266 23.44 -2.10 2.25
CA VAL A 266 23.47 -1.16 3.37
C VAL A 266 24.80 -1.30 4.10
N LYS A 267 25.44 -0.17 4.43
CA LYS A 267 26.66 -0.17 5.24
C LYS A 267 26.29 -0.37 6.70
N VAL A 268 26.93 -1.34 7.36
CA VAL A 268 26.68 -1.66 8.76
C VAL A 268 27.96 -1.63 9.58
N THR A 269 27.84 -1.39 10.88
CA THR A 269 28.95 -1.45 11.84
C THR A 269 28.55 -2.24 13.08
N SER A 270 29.50 -3.01 13.62
CA SER A 270 29.43 -3.62 14.95
C SER A 270 30.26 -2.86 15.98
N TYR A 271 30.90 -1.75 15.59
CA TYR A 271 31.81 -0.98 16.45
C TYR A 271 31.04 -0.15 17.48
N GLY A 272 31.34 -0.35 18.77
CA GLY A 272 30.83 0.47 19.87
C GLY A 272 29.69 -0.13 20.70
N GLN A 273 29.38 -1.41 20.57
CA GLN A 273 28.37 -2.13 21.37
C GLN A 273 28.90 -3.46 21.92
N GLU A 274 28.28 -3.97 22.98
CA GLU A 274 28.71 -5.16 23.73
C GLU A 274 28.56 -6.48 22.95
N ASP A 275 27.65 -6.54 21.96
CA ASP A 275 27.38 -7.74 21.18
C ASP A 275 27.98 -7.66 19.76
N PRO A 276 29.01 -8.47 19.41
CA PRO A 276 29.59 -8.53 18.07
C PRO A 276 28.62 -9.00 16.98
N PHE A 277 27.49 -9.61 17.35
CA PHE A 277 26.48 -10.12 16.42
C PHE A 277 25.38 -9.10 16.11
N ASP A 278 25.30 -7.99 16.87
CA ASP A 278 24.40 -6.88 16.57
C ASP A 278 25.09 -5.89 15.61
N VAL A 279 24.54 -5.80 14.40
CA VAL A 279 24.99 -4.86 13.36
C VAL A 279 23.99 -3.71 13.22
N TYR A 280 24.51 -2.49 13.16
CA TYR A 280 23.72 -1.27 13.06
C TYR A 280 23.99 -0.56 11.73
N GLU A 281 22.94 -0.01 11.13
CA GLU A 281 23.05 0.76 9.88
C GLU A 281 23.82 2.07 10.10
N ILE A 282 24.74 2.37 9.17
CA ILE A 282 25.55 3.60 9.19
C ILE A 282 24.84 4.67 8.37
N VAL A 283 24.56 5.82 9.00
CA VAL A 283 24.08 7.01 8.29
C VAL A 283 25.25 7.66 7.54
N ASN A 284 25.18 7.67 6.21
CA ASN A 284 26.18 8.33 5.37
C ASN A 284 25.79 9.79 5.11
N VAL A 285 26.69 10.72 5.40
CA VAL A 285 26.49 12.16 5.16
C VAL A 285 27.56 12.66 4.19
N GLY A 286 27.17 12.92 2.94
CA GLY A 286 28.03 13.54 1.94
C GLY A 286 27.98 15.06 2.05
N LYS A 287 29.13 15.71 2.17
CA LYS A 287 29.27 17.17 2.11
C LYS A 287 30.26 17.55 1.02
N PRO A 288 29.87 18.33 0.00
CA PRO A 288 30.82 18.86 -0.95
C PRO A 288 31.74 19.87 -0.26
N CYS A 289 33.04 19.77 -0.50
CA CYS A 289 34.04 20.68 0.03
C CYS A 289 34.90 21.21 -1.11
N GLU A 290 35.42 22.43 -0.95
CA GLU A 290 36.36 23.02 -1.88
C GLU A 290 37.69 22.26 -1.79
N ALA A 291 38.25 21.87 -2.94
CA ALA A 291 39.42 21.00 -2.99
C ALA A 291 40.68 21.60 -2.38
N VAL A 292 40.82 22.93 -2.38
CA VAL A 292 42.02 23.64 -1.90
C VAL A 292 41.91 24.00 -0.43
N THR A 293 40.78 24.58 -0.01
CA THR A 293 40.60 25.08 1.36
C THR A 293 40.05 24.01 2.31
N GLY A 294 39.36 22.99 1.78
CA GLY A 294 38.63 22.00 2.56
C GLY A 294 37.32 22.53 3.17
N GLU A 295 36.99 23.81 2.93
CA GLU A 295 35.77 24.42 3.45
C GLU A 295 34.52 23.85 2.79
N PRO A 296 33.42 23.68 3.52
CA PRO A 296 32.18 23.14 2.97
C PRO A 296 31.57 24.13 1.97
N VAL A 297 31.24 23.64 0.78
CA VAL A 297 30.62 24.45 -0.28
C VAL A 297 29.11 24.42 -0.10
N ARG A 298 28.48 25.60 -0.13
CA ARG A 298 27.02 25.70 -0.07
C ARG A 298 26.43 25.58 -1.47
N PRO A 299 25.18 25.13 -1.62
CA PRO A 299 24.52 25.09 -2.92
C PRO A 299 24.47 26.45 -3.63
N GLU A 300 24.38 27.54 -2.87
CA GLU A 300 24.40 28.91 -3.37
C GLU A 300 25.74 29.34 -3.99
N ASP A 301 26.83 28.66 -3.62
CA ASP A 301 28.18 28.89 -4.16
C ASP A 301 28.50 27.99 -5.37
N THR A 302 27.52 27.19 -5.80
CA THR A 302 27.66 26.28 -6.96
C THR A 302 26.83 26.74 -8.14
N GLU A 303 27.37 26.56 -9.34
CA GLU A 303 26.70 26.88 -10.59
C GLU A 303 26.75 25.68 -11.53
N SER A 304 25.66 25.42 -12.26
CA SER A 304 25.62 24.35 -13.26
C SER A 304 26.26 24.83 -14.56
N VAL A 305 27.38 24.24 -14.93
CA VAL A 305 28.15 24.60 -16.14
C VAL A 305 28.12 23.46 -17.16
N PHE A 306 27.82 23.79 -18.41
CA PHE A 306 27.73 22.86 -19.53
C PHE A 306 28.83 23.18 -20.55
N PRO A 307 29.83 22.30 -20.72
CA PRO A 307 30.85 22.47 -21.75
C PRO A 307 30.26 22.21 -23.14
N LEU A 308 30.47 23.15 -24.08
CA LEU A 308 30.08 23.03 -25.48
C LEU A 308 31.22 22.48 -26.36
N CYS A 309 32.47 22.74 -25.98
CA CYS A 309 33.67 22.29 -26.69
C CYS A 309 34.71 21.76 -25.69
N ASP A 310 35.59 20.86 -26.15
CA ASP A 310 36.73 20.30 -25.41
C ASP A 310 37.88 21.30 -25.17
N SER A 311 37.57 22.57 -24.93
CA SER A 311 38.56 23.60 -24.63
C SER A 311 38.30 24.22 -23.26
N ASP A 312 39.36 24.54 -22.51
CA ASP A 312 39.29 25.15 -21.17
C ASP A 312 38.99 26.66 -21.18
N SER A 313 38.43 27.19 -22.27
CA SER A 313 38.10 28.61 -22.37
C SER A 313 36.80 28.93 -21.64
N ALA A 314 36.72 30.09 -20.98
CA ALA A 314 35.45 30.59 -20.45
C ALA A 314 34.36 30.77 -21.54
N ARG A 315 34.76 30.85 -22.82
CA ARG A 315 33.84 30.97 -23.96
C ARG A 315 33.31 29.64 -24.49
N SER A 316 33.86 28.51 -24.05
CA SER A 316 33.40 27.17 -24.44
C SER A 316 32.44 26.54 -23.44
N CYS A 317 32.07 27.28 -22.38
CA CYS A 317 31.14 26.84 -21.37
C CYS A 317 29.93 27.77 -21.34
N VAL A 318 28.75 27.21 -21.07
CA VAL A 318 27.53 27.97 -20.79
C VAL A 318 27.08 27.60 -19.39
N SER A 319 26.81 28.60 -18.57
CA SER A 319 26.27 28.41 -17.24
C SER A 319 24.80 28.79 -17.20
N PHE A 320 24.04 28.08 -16.36
CA PHE A 320 22.64 28.36 -16.12
C PHE A 320 22.37 28.35 -14.62
N SER A 321 21.54 29.29 -14.17
CA SER A 321 20.98 29.22 -12.83
C SER A 321 19.99 28.06 -12.70
N ASP A 322 19.79 27.58 -11.48
CA ASP A 322 18.77 26.56 -11.19
C ASP A 322 17.37 26.99 -11.64
N ALA A 323 17.05 28.29 -11.54
CA ALA A 323 15.76 28.82 -11.98
C ALA A 323 15.60 28.72 -13.50
N GLU A 324 16.64 29.06 -14.27
CA GLU A 324 16.63 28.94 -15.73
C GLU A 324 16.54 27.47 -16.16
N LEU A 325 17.31 26.57 -15.55
CA LEU A 325 17.22 25.13 -15.85
C LEU A 325 15.82 24.58 -15.58
N LYS A 326 15.14 25.04 -14.53
CA LYS A 326 13.75 24.67 -14.25
C LYS A 326 12.80 25.20 -15.31
N GLN A 327 12.94 26.47 -15.71
CA GLN A 327 12.10 27.07 -16.76
C GLN A 327 12.27 26.35 -18.11
N ILE A 328 13.52 26.06 -18.50
CA ILE A 328 13.85 25.33 -19.73
C ILE A 328 13.21 23.94 -19.72
N ARG A 329 13.26 23.22 -18.58
CA ARG A 329 12.68 21.88 -18.46
C ARG A 329 11.15 21.87 -18.47
N GLN A 330 10.51 22.88 -17.89
CA GLN A 330 9.05 22.88 -17.70
C GLN A 330 8.27 23.31 -18.95
N PHE A 331 8.88 24.01 -19.90
CA PHE A 331 8.20 24.52 -21.11
C PHE A 331 6.90 25.30 -20.79
N GLY A 332 6.86 26.03 -19.67
CA GLY A 332 5.67 26.76 -19.22
C GLY A 332 4.48 25.88 -18.83
N CYS A 333 4.65 24.56 -18.78
CA CYS A 333 3.63 23.62 -18.36
C CYS A 333 3.58 23.51 -16.83
N ILE A 334 2.40 23.22 -16.31
CA ILE A 334 2.18 22.90 -14.90
C ILE A 334 2.00 21.38 -14.75
N PRO A 335 2.35 20.80 -13.58
CA PRO A 335 2.10 19.39 -13.31
C PRO A 335 0.63 19.04 -13.50
N GLY A 336 0.37 17.97 -14.26
CA GLY A 336 -0.97 17.66 -14.73
C GLY A 336 -1.00 16.72 -15.92
N LEU A 337 -2.22 16.38 -16.29
CA LEU A 337 -2.58 15.79 -17.58
C LEU A 337 -3.43 16.80 -18.34
N LEU A 338 -3.03 17.15 -19.54
CA LEU A 338 -3.82 18.00 -20.44
C LEU A 338 -4.36 17.15 -21.58
N LEU A 339 -5.68 17.05 -21.71
CA LEU A 339 -6.32 16.37 -22.83
C LEU A 339 -6.11 17.16 -24.12
N LEU A 340 -5.52 16.51 -25.12
CA LEU A 340 -5.28 17.07 -26.45
C LEU A 340 -6.37 16.62 -27.44
N GLY A 341 -6.87 15.39 -27.31
CA GLY A 341 -7.91 14.86 -28.17
C GLY A 341 -8.09 13.35 -28.05
N PHE A 342 -8.80 12.76 -29.01
CA PHE A 342 -9.07 11.32 -29.05
C PHE A 342 -8.63 10.72 -30.39
N LYS A 343 -8.06 9.52 -30.37
CA LYS A 343 -7.68 8.74 -31.55
C LYS A 343 -8.32 7.36 -31.51
N ASP A 344 -8.38 6.68 -32.65
CA ASP A 344 -8.79 5.28 -32.70
C ASP A 344 -7.81 4.37 -31.96
N ARG A 345 -8.33 3.36 -31.25
CA ARG A 345 -7.49 2.39 -30.53
C ARG A 345 -6.51 1.66 -31.46
N SER A 346 -6.87 1.48 -32.74
CA SER A 346 -5.99 0.88 -33.74
C SER A 346 -4.73 1.68 -34.05
N THR A 347 -4.66 2.96 -33.65
CA THR A 347 -3.48 3.82 -33.87
C THR A 347 -2.39 3.62 -32.82
N LEU A 348 -2.68 2.86 -31.76
CA LEU A 348 -1.73 2.56 -30.69
C LEU A 348 -1.10 1.18 -30.95
N HIS A 349 0.23 1.15 -31.05
CA HIS A 349 0.97 -0.09 -31.28
C HIS A 349 1.72 -0.52 -30.02
N PHE A 350 1.85 -1.84 -29.84
CA PHE A 350 2.53 -2.40 -28.67
C PHE A 350 4.01 -1.97 -28.58
N TYR A 351 4.71 -1.91 -29.72
CA TYR A 351 6.13 -1.56 -29.81
C TYR A 351 6.42 -0.07 -29.54
N GLU A 352 5.39 0.78 -29.45
CA GLU A 352 5.56 2.19 -29.12
C GLU A 352 5.68 2.41 -27.60
N ASN A 353 5.60 1.36 -26.77
CA ASN A 353 5.74 1.52 -25.33
C ASN A 353 7.22 1.49 -24.90
N THR A 354 7.74 2.61 -24.38
CA THR A 354 9.14 2.73 -23.95
C THR A 354 9.38 2.43 -22.46
N LYS A 355 8.32 2.43 -21.63
CA LYS A 355 8.40 2.28 -20.17
C LYS A 355 7.16 1.58 -19.61
N HIS A 356 7.16 1.23 -18.32
CA HIS A 356 5.92 0.81 -17.65
C HIS A 356 4.83 1.89 -17.77
N SER A 357 3.59 1.46 -17.97
CA SER A 357 2.43 2.34 -17.91
C SER A 357 2.06 2.67 -16.46
N TYR A 358 1.41 3.82 -16.28
CA TYR A 358 0.74 4.15 -15.02
C TYR A 358 -0.73 3.79 -15.13
N PHE A 359 -1.37 3.39 -14.04
CA PHE A 359 -2.81 3.20 -13.98
C PHE A 359 -3.47 4.39 -13.31
N LEU A 360 -4.44 5.02 -13.97
CA LEU A 360 -5.15 6.19 -13.47
C LEU A 360 -6.48 5.80 -12.83
N TYR A 361 -6.76 6.38 -11.66
CA TYR A 361 -8.03 6.26 -10.97
C TYR A 361 -8.47 7.62 -10.40
N PRO A 362 -9.78 7.98 -10.44
CA PRO A 362 -10.26 9.28 -9.99
C PRO A 362 -10.28 9.43 -8.46
N SER A 363 -10.16 10.67 -7.98
CA SER A 363 -10.26 11.03 -6.56
C SER A 363 -11.22 12.19 -6.35
N ASP A 364 -12.26 11.99 -5.54
CA ASP A 364 -13.21 13.05 -5.19
C ASP A 364 -12.80 13.85 -3.95
N LEU A 365 -11.66 13.49 -3.33
CA LEU A 365 -11.20 14.10 -2.09
C LEU A 365 -10.97 15.62 -2.23
N GLU A 366 -10.36 16.02 -3.33
CA GLU A 366 -9.99 17.42 -3.59
C GLU A 366 -10.95 18.10 -4.57
N HIS A 367 -11.52 17.33 -5.51
CA HIS A 367 -12.44 17.82 -6.53
C HIS A 367 -13.67 16.89 -6.62
N PRO A 368 -14.75 17.21 -5.87
CA PRO A 368 -15.97 16.42 -5.90
C PRO A 368 -16.55 16.28 -7.31
N GLY A 369 -17.02 15.08 -7.66
CA GLY A 369 -17.57 14.78 -8.99
C GLY A 369 -16.54 14.30 -10.01
N SER A 370 -15.26 14.22 -9.65
CA SER A 370 -14.20 13.67 -10.50
C SER A 370 -14.47 12.21 -10.88
N LYS A 371 -14.95 11.39 -9.93
CA LYS A 371 -15.34 9.98 -10.17
C LYS A 371 -16.44 9.87 -11.22
N CYS A 372 -17.48 10.69 -11.13
CA CYS A 372 -18.60 10.69 -12.06
C CYS A 372 -18.14 11.06 -13.49
N ALA A 373 -17.38 12.16 -13.62
CA ALA A 373 -16.87 12.60 -14.91
C ALA A 373 -15.86 11.61 -15.51
N PHE A 374 -14.98 11.02 -14.68
CA PHE A 374 -14.04 9.98 -15.10
C PHE A 374 -14.78 8.72 -15.58
N ALA A 375 -15.80 8.26 -14.86
CA ALA A 375 -16.60 7.10 -15.26
C ALA A 375 -17.31 7.35 -16.60
N ALA A 376 -17.91 8.53 -16.79
CA ALA A 376 -18.54 8.91 -18.05
C ALA A 376 -17.54 8.94 -19.22
N LEU A 377 -16.33 9.46 -18.99
CA LEU A 377 -15.24 9.46 -19.96
C LEU A 377 -14.79 8.03 -20.30
N LEU A 378 -14.60 7.19 -19.29
CA LEU A 378 -14.20 5.79 -19.44
C LEU A 378 -15.21 5.00 -20.29
N HIS A 379 -16.50 5.06 -19.94
CA HIS A 379 -17.56 4.39 -20.70
C HIS A 379 -17.66 4.91 -22.15
N SER A 380 -17.47 6.22 -22.35
CA SER A 380 -17.49 6.81 -23.70
C SER A 380 -16.30 6.36 -24.55
N MET A 381 -15.11 6.24 -23.96
CA MET A 381 -13.91 5.78 -24.66
C MET A 381 -13.99 4.28 -25.01
N LEU A 382 -14.52 3.46 -24.09
CA LEU A 382 -14.76 2.03 -24.34
C LEU A 382 -15.78 1.81 -25.45
N SER A 383 -16.95 2.45 -25.36
CA SER A 383 -18.04 2.29 -26.34
C SER A 383 -17.65 2.76 -27.75
N LYS A 384 -16.83 3.80 -27.85
CA LYS A 384 -16.36 4.35 -29.14
C LYS A 384 -15.05 3.75 -29.63
N ASN A 385 -14.46 2.80 -28.89
CA ASN A 385 -13.15 2.21 -29.15
C ASN A 385 -12.05 3.27 -29.39
N LYS A 386 -12.03 4.31 -28.54
CA LYS A 386 -11.09 5.44 -28.63
C LYS A 386 -10.09 5.42 -27.48
N VAL A 387 -8.91 5.98 -27.76
CA VAL A 387 -7.88 6.33 -26.78
C VAL A 387 -7.76 7.85 -26.70
N ALA A 388 -7.36 8.40 -25.56
CA ALA A 388 -7.19 9.83 -25.40
C ALA A 388 -5.70 10.21 -25.49
N LEU A 389 -5.37 11.20 -26.30
CA LEU A 389 -4.03 11.78 -26.38
C LEU A 389 -3.91 12.90 -25.35
N THR A 390 -2.85 12.88 -24.56
CA THR A 390 -2.61 13.82 -23.46
C THR A 390 -1.18 14.32 -23.45
N LEU A 391 -0.97 15.51 -22.87
CA LEU A 391 0.33 15.97 -22.42
C LEU A 391 0.44 15.69 -20.92
N PHE A 392 1.48 14.99 -20.50
CA PHE A 392 1.68 14.51 -19.14
C PHE A 392 2.92 15.14 -18.51
N MET A 393 2.74 15.73 -17.31
CA MET A 393 3.83 16.20 -16.46
C MET A 393 3.55 15.76 -15.01
N PRO A 394 4.30 14.77 -14.46
CA PRO A 394 3.99 14.21 -13.15
C PRO A 394 4.28 15.13 -11.96
N ARG A 395 5.27 16.02 -12.09
CA ARG A 395 5.77 16.88 -11.02
C ARG A 395 6.49 18.10 -11.58
N GLU A 396 6.73 19.08 -10.73
CA GLU A 396 7.56 20.23 -11.09
C GLU A 396 8.97 19.78 -11.50
N ASN A 397 9.57 20.50 -12.46
CA ASN A 397 10.91 20.23 -13.01
C ASN A 397 11.04 18.91 -13.80
N ALA A 398 9.93 18.23 -14.11
CA ALA A 398 9.90 17.16 -15.10
C ALA A 398 9.66 17.75 -16.51
N VAL A 399 10.19 17.08 -17.54
CA VAL A 399 9.89 17.44 -18.93
C VAL A 399 8.51 16.90 -19.29
N PRO A 400 7.59 17.72 -19.85
CA PRO A 400 6.31 17.23 -20.36
C PRO A 400 6.52 16.17 -21.44
N ALA A 401 5.75 15.09 -21.39
CA ALA A 401 5.78 14.03 -22.39
C ALA A 401 4.38 13.80 -22.98
N PHE A 402 4.31 13.42 -24.25
CA PHE A 402 3.05 12.94 -24.82
C PHE A 402 2.72 11.58 -24.23
N ALA A 403 1.46 11.38 -23.88
CA ALA A 403 0.99 10.13 -23.32
C ALA A 403 -0.41 9.80 -23.83
N VAL A 404 -0.73 8.51 -23.88
CA VAL A 404 -2.03 8.00 -24.30
C VAL A 404 -2.75 7.40 -23.10
N LEU A 405 -4.02 7.76 -22.92
CA LEU A 405 -4.93 7.10 -22.01
C LEU A 405 -5.66 5.98 -22.76
N LEU A 406 -5.35 4.74 -22.40
CA LEU A 406 -6.01 3.54 -22.88
C LEU A 406 -7.07 3.12 -21.86
N PRO A 407 -8.37 3.10 -22.20
CA PRO A 407 -9.42 2.74 -21.26
C PRO A 407 -9.41 1.24 -20.95
N GLN A 408 -9.65 0.88 -19.68
CA GLN A 408 -9.78 -0.49 -19.19
C GLN A 408 -11.13 -0.68 -18.49
N ALA A 409 -11.88 -1.70 -18.91
CA ALA A 409 -13.12 -2.10 -18.27
C ALA A 409 -12.83 -2.92 -17.00
N GLU A 410 -13.81 -2.99 -16.10
CA GLU A 410 -13.75 -3.92 -14.98
C GLU A 410 -14.01 -5.35 -15.46
N GLU A 411 -13.20 -6.29 -15.01
CA GLU A 411 -13.43 -7.72 -15.21
C GLU A 411 -13.40 -8.43 -13.86
N LEU A 412 -14.44 -9.24 -13.63
CA LEU A 412 -14.65 -10.02 -12.43
C LEU A 412 -14.44 -11.51 -12.74
N ASP A 413 -13.88 -12.25 -11.79
CA ASP A 413 -13.74 -13.70 -11.89
C ASP A 413 -15.07 -14.42 -11.61
N ALA A 414 -15.06 -15.76 -11.68
CA ALA A 414 -16.24 -16.57 -11.42
C ALA A 414 -16.79 -16.45 -9.98
N SER A 415 -15.96 -15.99 -9.04
CA SER A 415 -16.29 -15.77 -7.63
C SER A 415 -16.79 -14.35 -7.35
N GLY A 416 -16.79 -13.48 -8.37
CA GLY A 416 -17.14 -12.06 -8.25
C GLY A 416 -15.99 -11.17 -7.76
N HIS A 417 -14.78 -11.69 -7.65
CA HIS A 417 -13.59 -10.90 -7.30
C HIS A 417 -13.07 -10.17 -8.53
N GLN A 418 -12.67 -8.91 -8.34
CA GLN A 418 -12.10 -8.10 -9.39
C GLN A 418 -10.67 -8.56 -9.68
N TYR A 419 -10.42 -9.04 -10.91
CA TYR A 419 -9.06 -9.32 -11.39
C TYR A 419 -8.53 -8.21 -12.32
N GLN A 420 -9.42 -7.49 -13.00
CA GLN A 420 -9.06 -6.30 -13.78
C GLN A 420 -9.82 -5.07 -13.26
N PRO A 421 -9.12 -4.05 -12.74
CA PRO A 421 -9.79 -2.87 -12.19
C PRO A 421 -10.29 -1.92 -13.30
N PRO A 422 -11.41 -1.20 -13.10
CA PRO A 422 -11.83 -0.16 -14.02
C PRO A 422 -10.90 1.06 -13.91
N GLY A 423 -10.49 1.61 -15.06
CA GLY A 423 -9.58 2.77 -15.08
C GLY A 423 -8.99 3.04 -16.45
N MET A 424 -7.86 3.75 -16.47
CA MET A 424 -7.15 4.05 -17.71
C MET A 424 -5.64 3.83 -17.54
N HIS A 425 -5.02 3.14 -18.50
CA HIS A 425 -3.56 3.08 -18.58
C HIS A 425 -3.03 4.35 -19.24
N LEU A 426 -2.18 5.08 -18.54
CA LEU A 426 -1.37 6.17 -19.05
C LEU A 426 -0.05 5.61 -19.58
N ILE A 427 0.06 5.56 -20.90
CA ILE A 427 1.22 5.05 -21.64
C ILE A 427 2.00 6.26 -22.15
N VAL A 428 3.24 6.43 -21.69
CA VAL A 428 4.11 7.52 -22.18
C VAL A 428 4.62 7.13 -23.57
N MET A 429 4.43 8.03 -24.54
CA MET A 429 4.81 7.78 -25.92
C MET A 429 6.24 8.25 -26.19
N PRO A 430 7.00 7.54 -27.04
CA PRO A 430 8.33 7.95 -27.48
C PRO A 430 8.25 9.24 -28.28
N PHE A 431 9.29 10.07 -28.14
CA PHE A 431 9.60 11.07 -29.16
C PHE A 431 10.33 10.42 -30.33
N ILE A 432 10.48 11.18 -31.42
CA ILE A 432 11.21 10.71 -32.60
C ILE A 432 12.64 10.27 -32.26
N ASP A 433 13.28 10.94 -31.29
CA ASP A 433 14.64 10.64 -30.84
C ASP A 433 14.77 9.28 -30.14
N ASP A 434 13.66 8.75 -29.61
CA ASP A 434 13.61 7.44 -28.95
C ASP A 434 13.46 6.29 -29.96
N ILE A 435 12.98 6.59 -31.18
CA ILE A 435 12.74 5.60 -32.22
C ILE A 435 14.05 5.31 -32.95
N ARG A 436 14.43 4.02 -33.00
CA ARG A 436 15.64 3.56 -33.69
C ARG A 436 15.27 2.82 -34.97
N GLU A 437 15.82 3.26 -36.09
CA GLU A 437 15.65 2.56 -37.37
C GLU A 437 16.45 1.24 -37.34
N PRO A 438 15.83 0.10 -37.65
CA PRO A 438 16.56 -1.15 -37.76
C PRO A 438 17.47 -1.13 -39.00
N PRO A 439 18.59 -1.87 -39.00
CA PRO A 439 19.40 -2.05 -40.20
C PRO A 439 18.59 -2.75 -41.31
N SER A 440 18.98 -2.57 -42.57
CA SER A 440 18.30 -3.21 -43.70
C SER A 440 18.37 -4.74 -43.59
N LEU A 441 17.21 -5.39 -43.51
CA LEU A 441 17.08 -6.86 -43.46
C LEU A 441 16.61 -7.40 -44.81
N HIS A 442 17.23 -8.48 -45.28
CA HIS A 442 16.67 -9.28 -46.36
C HIS A 442 15.58 -10.19 -45.78
N ALA A 443 14.32 -9.87 -46.04
CA ALA A 443 13.21 -10.71 -45.60
C ALA A 443 13.22 -12.03 -46.39
N LEU A 444 13.49 -13.13 -45.69
CA LEU A 444 13.25 -14.48 -46.19
C LEU A 444 11.84 -14.89 -45.74
N SER A 445 10.97 -15.27 -46.66
CA SER A 445 9.65 -15.81 -46.35
C SER A 445 9.73 -17.33 -46.23
N ALA A 446 9.11 -17.88 -45.18
CA ALA A 446 8.96 -19.33 -45.04
C ALA A 446 8.07 -19.90 -46.17
N ASN A 447 8.33 -21.15 -46.54
CA ASN A 447 7.57 -21.83 -47.58
C ASN A 447 6.21 -22.30 -47.01
N SER A 448 5.23 -22.57 -47.86
CA SER A 448 3.89 -23.05 -47.42
C SER A 448 3.98 -24.32 -46.56
N ASP A 449 4.92 -25.20 -46.87
CA ASP A 449 5.09 -26.50 -46.20
C ASP A 449 5.63 -26.35 -44.77
N GLU A 450 6.41 -25.30 -44.51
CA GLU A 450 6.99 -24.98 -43.19
C GLU A 450 6.00 -24.30 -42.25
N LEU A 451 4.94 -23.67 -42.80
CA LEU A 451 3.87 -23.03 -42.02
C LEU A 451 2.81 -24.02 -41.53
N THR A 452 2.74 -25.21 -42.14
CA THR A 452 1.74 -26.25 -41.83
C THR A 452 2.26 -27.40 -40.96
N ALA A 453 3.56 -27.45 -40.70
CA ALA A 453 4.20 -28.39 -39.77
C ALA A 453 4.22 -27.81 -38.35
#